data_AF-D8M5D5-F1
#
_entry.id   AF-D8M5D5-F1
#
_cell.length_a   1.000
_cell.length_b   1.000
_cell.length_c   1.000
_cell.angle_alpha   90.00
_cell.angle_beta   90.00
_cell.angle_gamma   90.00
#
_symmetry.space_group_name_H-M   'P 1'
#
loop_
_entity.id
_entity.type
_entity.pdbx_description
1 polymer ?
#
loop_
_entity_poly.entity_id
_entity_poly.type
_entity_poly.pdbx_seq_one_letter_code
_entity_poly.pdbx_strand_id
1 'polypeptide(L)'
;MEINKDDVDNNISQIEQLERQWEEEQNRLAACVICENPELEDKIRNHSLERIGGLDISYSGDDDDTAVGCLVVYNPQTQKIVYSDLQTFTISVPYIPGYLAYREMPIYRSLLTKLKQNHNELFPEVILVDGQGRLHPRHCGSACVVGLEFGCPTIGVGKNMFCGGSFVQSGKKPVVLDGACDVCSDIHEFHLGM
;
A
#
# COMPACT_ATOMS: atom_id res chain seq x y z
N MET A 1 17.45 -25.88 -24.79
CA MET A 1 17.84 -24.46 -24.70
C MET A 1 18.76 -24.39 -23.49
N GLU A 2 20.07 -24.38 -23.71
CA GLU A 2 21.03 -24.26 -22.60
C GLU A 2 20.96 -22.81 -22.11
N ILE A 3 20.51 -22.63 -20.87
CA ILE A 3 20.51 -21.32 -20.23
C ILE A 3 21.96 -21.06 -19.83
N ASN A 4 22.55 -19.99 -20.36
CA ASN A 4 23.93 -19.60 -20.11
C ASN A 4 24.11 -19.23 -18.63
N LYS A 5 25.10 -19.83 -17.98
CA LYS A 5 25.40 -19.62 -16.56
C LYS A 5 25.77 -18.17 -16.26
N ASP A 6 26.46 -17.50 -17.18
CA ASP A 6 26.85 -16.10 -17.03
C ASP A 6 25.62 -15.16 -17.06
N ASP A 7 24.59 -15.51 -17.84
CA ASP A 7 23.34 -14.73 -17.91
C ASP A 7 22.50 -14.92 -16.64
N VAL A 8 22.56 -16.10 -16.02
CA VAL A 8 21.89 -16.39 -14.74
C VAL A 8 22.58 -15.64 -13.60
N ASP A 9 23.91 -15.72 -13.52
CA ASP A 9 24.69 -15.07 -12.45
C ASP A 9 24.58 -13.54 -12.53
N ASN A 10 24.55 -12.97 -13.74
CA ASN A 10 24.30 -11.54 -13.95
C ASN A 10 22.91 -11.10 -13.50
N ASN A 11 21.87 -11.89 -13.77
CA ASN A 11 20.50 -11.57 -13.40
C ASN A 11 20.30 -11.65 -11.87
N ILE A 12 20.88 -12.66 -11.22
CA ILE A 12 20.89 -12.77 -9.75
C ILE A 12 21.56 -11.55 -9.11
N SER A 13 22.74 -11.15 -9.60
CA SER A 13 23.43 -9.96 -9.08
C SER A 13 22.61 -8.67 -9.24
N GLN A 14 21.80 -8.55 -10.30
CA GLN A 14 20.94 -7.38 -10.50
C GLN A 14 19.76 -7.37 -9.52
N ILE A 15 19.12 -8.52 -9.28
CA ILE A 15 18.02 -8.65 -8.32
C ILE A 15 18.49 -8.34 -6.90
N GLU A 16 19.66 -8.84 -6.49
CA GLU A 16 20.23 -8.55 -5.16
C GLU A 16 20.55 -7.06 -4.97
N GLN A 17 21.01 -6.38 -6.04
CA GLN A 17 21.25 -4.94 -6.00
C GLN A 17 19.94 -4.15 -5.87
N LEU A 18 18.89 -4.55 -6.61
CA LEU A 18 17.56 -3.95 -6.51
C LEU A 18 16.96 -4.14 -5.13
N GLU A 19 17.06 -5.34 -4.54
CA GLU A 19 16.59 -5.60 -3.17
C GLU A 19 17.22 -4.66 -2.16
N ARG A 20 18.55 -4.49 -2.21
CA ARG A 20 19.26 -3.58 -1.28
C ARG A 20 18.80 -2.14 -1.44
N GLN A 21 18.66 -1.67 -2.68
CA GLN A 21 18.20 -0.32 -2.97
C GLN A 21 16.77 -0.08 -2.43
N TRP A 22 15.87 -1.05 -2.65
CA TRP A 22 14.50 -0.96 -2.19
C TRP A 22 14.39 -1.11 -0.67
N GLU A 23 15.25 -1.89 -0.04
CA GLU A 23 15.34 -1.97 1.42
C GLU A 23 15.71 -0.62 2.03
N GLU A 24 16.80 -0.01 1.54
CA GLU A 24 17.27 1.30 2.00
C GLU A 24 16.19 2.37 1.83
N GLU A 25 15.51 2.37 0.68
CA GLU A 25 14.44 3.31 0.39
C GLU A 25 13.18 3.07 1.25
N GLN A 26 12.72 1.83 1.45
CA GLN A 26 11.60 1.55 2.35
C GLN A 26 11.89 1.98 3.79
N ASN A 27 13.11 1.73 4.28
CA ASN A 27 13.52 2.17 5.61
C ASN A 27 13.52 3.69 5.74
N ARG A 28 13.99 4.39 4.70
CA ARG A 28 13.95 5.87 4.64
C ARG A 28 12.51 6.39 4.64
N LEU A 29 11.64 5.79 3.82
CA LEU A 29 10.23 6.18 3.72
C LEU A 29 9.45 5.87 5.01
N ALA A 30 9.74 4.76 5.68
CA ALA A 30 9.12 4.38 6.95
C ALA A 30 9.26 5.48 8.01
N ALA A 31 10.44 6.13 8.08
CA ALA A 31 10.70 7.24 8.99
C ALA A 31 9.87 8.51 8.67
N CYS A 32 9.30 8.60 7.47
CA CYS A 32 8.46 9.71 7.03
C CYS A 32 6.95 9.44 7.21
N VAL A 33 6.55 8.21 7.58
CA VAL A 33 5.13 7.84 7.70
C VAL A 33 4.49 8.60 8.87
N ILE A 34 3.43 9.34 8.56
CA ILE A 34 2.61 10.06 9.55
C ILE A 34 1.35 9.24 9.81
N CYS A 35 1.08 8.91 11.07
CA CYS A 35 -0.06 8.08 11.46
C CYS A 35 -1.26 8.87 12.00
N GLU A 36 -1.11 10.18 12.19
CA GLU A 36 -2.13 11.05 12.77
C GLU A 36 -2.50 12.16 11.79
N ASN A 37 -3.80 12.40 11.60
CA ASN A 37 -4.29 13.51 10.78
C ASN A 37 -5.58 14.06 11.40
N PRO A 38 -5.49 15.05 12.30
CA PRO A 38 -6.63 15.61 13.00
C PRO A 38 -7.70 16.17 12.06
N GLU A 39 -7.29 16.79 10.94
CA GLU A 39 -8.23 17.35 9.97
C GLU A 39 -9.06 16.26 9.28
N LEU A 40 -8.43 15.13 8.92
CA LEU A 40 -9.13 13.99 8.35
C LEU A 40 -10.04 13.33 9.40
N GLU A 41 -9.55 13.16 10.62
CA GLU A 41 -10.33 12.60 11.73
C GLU A 41 -11.59 13.42 12.02
N ASP A 42 -11.47 14.74 12.02
CA ASP A 42 -12.61 15.64 12.20
C ASP A 42 -13.61 15.52 11.05
N LYS A 43 -13.15 15.41 9.80
CA LYS A 43 -14.04 15.18 8.65
C LYS A 43 -14.77 13.84 8.74
N ILE A 44 -14.08 12.79 9.18
CA ILE A 44 -14.69 11.46 9.39
C ILE A 44 -15.75 11.55 10.50
N ARG A 45 -15.41 12.15 11.65
CA ARG A 45 -16.28 12.29 12.81
C ARG A 45 -17.55 13.10 12.50
N ASN A 46 -17.40 14.16 11.71
CA ASN A 46 -18.51 15.03 11.31
C ASN A 46 -19.25 14.53 10.07
N HIS A 47 -18.90 13.34 9.56
CA HIS A 47 -19.46 12.77 8.33
C HIS A 47 -19.43 13.74 7.15
N SER A 48 -18.34 14.51 7.00
CA SER A 48 -18.21 15.57 5.99
C SER A 48 -17.19 15.25 4.89
N LEU A 49 -16.74 13.99 4.79
CA LEU A 49 -15.93 13.52 3.67
C LEU A 49 -16.74 13.53 2.38
N GLU A 50 -16.09 13.87 1.27
CA GLU A 50 -16.71 13.97 -0.05
C GLU A 50 -15.97 13.17 -1.12
N ARG A 51 -14.69 12.85 -0.93
CA ARG A 51 -13.88 12.17 -1.95
C ARG A 51 -13.01 11.08 -1.32
N ILE A 52 -13.49 9.84 -1.39
CA ILE A 52 -12.76 8.64 -0.97
C ILE A 52 -12.22 7.94 -2.22
N GLY A 53 -10.90 7.87 -2.35
CA GLY A 53 -10.22 7.15 -3.42
C GLY A 53 -10.17 5.65 -3.14
N GLY A 54 -10.24 4.84 -4.18
CA GLY A 54 -9.97 3.40 -4.12
C GLY A 54 -8.97 3.02 -5.21
N LEU A 55 -7.93 2.28 -4.84
CA LEU A 55 -6.90 1.78 -5.72
C LEU A 55 -6.80 0.25 -5.64
N ASP A 56 -6.77 -0.39 -6.81
CA ASP A 56 -6.60 -1.83 -6.95
C ASP A 56 -5.80 -2.14 -8.23
N ILE A 57 -5.07 -3.25 -8.23
CA ILE A 57 -4.35 -3.78 -9.38
C ILE A 57 -4.68 -5.26 -9.53
N SER A 58 -5.12 -5.63 -10.72
CA SER A 58 -5.31 -7.03 -11.11
C SER A 58 -4.26 -7.42 -12.14
N TYR A 59 -3.51 -8.49 -11.86
CA TYR A 59 -2.58 -9.11 -12.81
C TYR A 59 -3.33 -10.11 -13.69
N SER A 60 -2.98 -10.17 -14.97
CA SER A 60 -3.52 -11.15 -15.90
C SER A 60 -3.02 -12.55 -15.53
N GLY A 61 -3.92 -13.54 -15.53
CA GLY A 61 -3.55 -14.94 -15.32
C GLY A 61 -2.99 -15.63 -16.58
N ASP A 62 -3.22 -15.03 -17.75
CA ASP A 62 -2.79 -15.57 -19.05
C ASP A 62 -1.48 -14.94 -19.54
N ASP A 63 -1.06 -13.82 -18.94
CA ASP A 63 0.14 -13.06 -19.28
C ASP A 63 0.73 -12.41 -18.03
N ASP A 64 1.84 -12.97 -17.54
CA ASP A 64 2.50 -12.57 -16.28
C ASP A 64 3.00 -11.11 -16.29
N ASP A 65 3.13 -10.54 -17.49
CA ASP A 65 3.61 -9.16 -17.69
C ASP A 65 2.46 -8.17 -17.88
N THR A 66 1.19 -8.58 -17.89
CA THR A 66 0.06 -7.66 -18.04
C THR A 66 -0.66 -7.43 -16.73
N ALA A 67 -0.93 -6.17 -16.40
CA ALA A 67 -1.78 -5.78 -15.28
C ALA A 67 -2.78 -4.68 -15.67
N VAL A 68 -3.89 -4.62 -14.94
CA VAL A 68 -4.89 -3.55 -15.03
C VAL A 68 -4.93 -2.84 -13.69
N GLY A 69 -4.60 -1.55 -13.70
CA GLY A 69 -4.79 -0.67 -12.55
C GLY A 69 -6.16 -0.02 -12.60
N CYS A 70 -6.80 0.09 -11.44
CA CYS A 70 -8.09 0.75 -11.25
C CYS A 70 -7.96 1.87 -10.22
N LEU A 71 -8.52 3.03 -10.54
CA LEU A 71 -8.73 4.14 -9.62
C LEU A 71 -10.20 4.53 -9.64
N VAL A 72 -10.82 4.61 -8.48
CA VAL A 72 -12.17 5.18 -8.31
C VAL A 72 -12.15 6.30 -7.28
N VAL A 73 -13.05 7.28 -7.43
CA VAL A 73 -13.36 8.25 -6.38
C VAL A 73 -14.85 8.17 -6.06
N TYR A 74 -15.15 7.85 -4.82
CA TYR A 74 -16.48 7.72 -4.28
C TYR A 74 -16.82 8.92 -3.40
N ASN A 75 -18.02 9.47 -3.59
CA ASN A 75 -18.57 10.51 -2.74
C ASN A 75 -19.61 9.90 -1.78
N PRO A 76 -19.35 9.84 -0.46
CA PRO A 76 -20.25 9.19 0.49
C PRO A 76 -21.51 10.01 0.78
N GLN A 77 -21.50 11.33 0.58
CA GLN A 77 -22.68 12.19 0.75
C GLN A 77 -23.76 11.90 -0.29
N THR A 78 -23.33 11.70 -1.53
CA THR A 78 -24.21 11.44 -2.68
C THR A 78 -24.35 9.96 -3.01
N GLN A 79 -23.50 9.12 -2.40
CA GLN A 79 -23.37 7.69 -2.63
C GLN A 79 -23.07 7.32 -4.09
N LYS A 80 -22.21 8.10 -4.75
CA LYS A 80 -21.88 7.91 -6.17
C LYS A 80 -20.39 7.83 -6.40
N ILE A 81 -20.01 7.06 -7.43
CA ILE A 81 -18.70 7.17 -8.05
C ILE A 81 -18.70 8.47 -8.87
N VAL A 82 -17.81 9.39 -8.51
CA VAL A 82 -17.65 10.69 -9.16
C VAL A 82 -16.48 10.71 -10.15
N TYR A 83 -15.58 9.72 -10.06
CA TYR A 83 -14.51 9.49 -11.03
C TYR A 83 -14.13 8.01 -11.07
N SER A 84 -13.76 7.52 -12.25
CA SER A 84 -13.17 6.19 -12.42
C SER A 84 -12.19 6.18 -13.59
N ASP A 85 -11.05 5.50 -13.44
CA ASP A 85 -10.09 5.26 -14.51
C ASP A 85 -9.54 3.83 -14.42
N LEU A 86 -9.37 3.22 -15.59
CA LEU A 86 -8.81 1.89 -15.77
C LEU A 86 -7.71 1.99 -16.82
N GLN A 87 -6.54 1.46 -16.50
CA GLN A 87 -5.40 1.49 -17.42
C GLN A 87 -4.71 0.13 -17.43
N THR A 88 -4.37 -0.35 -18.61
CA THR A 88 -3.58 -1.57 -18.82
C THR A 88 -2.10 -1.21 -18.85
N PHE A 89 -1.27 -2.00 -18.19
CA PHE A 89 0.17 -1.81 -18.09
C PHE A 89 0.90 -3.10 -18.42
N THR A 90 2.05 -2.93 -19.06
CA THR A 90 3.07 -3.98 -19.12
C THR A 90 4.01 -3.81 -17.94
N ILE A 91 4.13 -4.85 -17.12
CA ILE A 91 4.97 -4.90 -15.93
C ILE A 91 6.41 -5.19 -16.33
N SER A 92 7.30 -4.26 -16.05
CA SER A 92 8.75 -4.43 -16.26
C SER A 92 9.54 -4.64 -14.96
N VAL A 93 8.86 -4.53 -13.81
CA VAL A 93 9.46 -4.64 -12.48
C VAL A 93 9.32 -6.08 -11.97
N PRO A 94 10.41 -6.75 -11.58
CA PRO A 94 10.35 -8.13 -11.12
C PRO A 94 9.57 -8.25 -9.82
N TYR A 95 8.93 -9.41 -9.62
CA TYR A 95 8.29 -9.73 -8.35
C TYR A 95 9.33 -10.13 -7.32
N ILE A 96 9.46 -9.31 -6.27
CA ILE A 96 10.31 -9.62 -5.11
C ILE A 96 9.44 -9.55 -3.85
N PRO A 97 9.29 -10.65 -3.08
CA PRO A 97 8.51 -10.67 -1.85
C PRO A 97 8.93 -9.56 -0.87
N GLY A 98 7.96 -8.82 -0.32
CA GLY A 98 8.22 -7.67 0.56
C GLY A 98 8.45 -6.33 -0.17
N TYR A 99 8.50 -6.34 -1.49
CA TYR A 99 8.73 -5.14 -2.31
C TYR A 99 7.64 -4.92 -3.38
N LEU A 100 6.47 -5.51 -3.18
CA LEU A 100 5.34 -5.39 -4.12
C LEU A 100 4.96 -3.93 -4.41
N ALA A 101 5.11 -3.04 -3.43
CA ALA A 101 4.89 -1.60 -3.60
C ALA A 101 5.64 -1.02 -4.81
N TYR A 102 6.87 -1.47 -5.10
CA TYR A 102 7.65 -0.97 -6.24
C TYR A 102 7.13 -1.45 -7.59
N ARG A 103 6.48 -2.63 -7.62
CA ARG A 103 5.81 -3.17 -8.80
C ARG A 103 4.48 -2.43 -9.07
N GLU A 104 3.79 -2.00 -8.01
CA GLU A 104 2.48 -1.33 -8.08
C GLU A 104 2.58 0.18 -8.28
N MET A 105 3.60 0.82 -7.71
CA MET A 105 3.74 2.28 -7.68
C MET A 105 3.71 2.94 -9.06
N PRO A 106 4.36 2.41 -10.13
CA PRO A 106 4.25 3.00 -11.46
C PRO A 106 2.81 3.06 -12.00
N ILE A 107 2.00 2.06 -11.68
CA ILE A 107 0.60 1.96 -12.09
C ILE A 107 -0.23 3.02 -11.34
N TYR A 108 -0.15 3.03 -10.01
CA TYR A 108 -0.84 4.02 -9.19
C TYR A 108 -0.41 5.44 -9.53
N ARG A 109 0.88 5.65 -9.81
CA ARG A 109 1.42 6.94 -10.24
C ARG A 109 0.76 7.44 -11.51
N SER A 110 0.60 6.57 -12.53
CA SER A 110 -0.06 6.93 -13.79
C SER A 110 -1.51 7.37 -13.56
N LEU A 111 -2.28 6.58 -12.80
CA LEU A 111 -3.69 6.84 -12.51
C LEU A 111 -3.89 8.15 -11.72
N LEU A 112 -3.18 8.29 -10.59
CA LEU A 112 -3.32 9.45 -9.71
C LEU A 112 -2.79 10.74 -10.35
N THR A 113 -1.70 10.67 -11.11
CA THR A 113 -1.18 11.84 -11.84
C THR A 113 -2.18 12.31 -12.89
N LYS A 114 -2.78 11.39 -13.65
CA LYS A 114 -3.81 11.72 -14.65
C LYS A 114 -5.06 12.34 -14.00
N LEU A 115 -5.54 11.77 -12.89
CA LEU A 115 -6.62 12.37 -12.10
C LEU A 115 -6.26 13.78 -11.66
N LYS A 116 -5.10 13.96 -11.02
CA LYS A 116 -4.63 15.26 -10.53
C LYS A 116 -4.47 16.31 -11.63
N GLN A 117 -4.06 15.90 -12.83
CA GLN A 117 -3.90 16.81 -13.97
C GLN A 117 -5.23 17.21 -14.61
N ASN A 118 -6.16 16.26 -14.76
CA ASN A 118 -7.38 16.47 -15.53
C ASN A 118 -8.59 16.90 -14.69
N HIS A 119 -8.62 16.46 -13.42
CA HIS A 119 -9.77 16.60 -12.52
C HIS A 119 -9.29 16.79 -11.07
N ASN A 120 -8.43 17.78 -10.81
CA ASN A 120 -7.84 18.01 -9.48
C ASN A 120 -8.91 18.26 -8.39
N GLU A 121 -10.06 18.83 -8.75
CA GLU A 121 -11.22 19.02 -7.88
C GLU A 121 -11.84 17.71 -7.37
N LEU A 122 -11.58 16.61 -8.07
CA LEU A 122 -12.00 15.26 -7.71
C LEU A 122 -10.88 14.48 -7.01
N PHE A 123 -9.72 15.09 -6.73
CA PHE A 123 -8.63 14.40 -6.06
C PHE A 123 -9.06 13.94 -4.65
N PRO A 124 -8.75 12.69 -4.24
CA PRO A 124 -9.21 12.14 -2.96
C PRO A 124 -8.73 12.90 -1.74
N GLU A 125 -9.56 12.94 -0.71
CA GLU A 125 -9.20 13.40 0.64
C GLU A 125 -8.55 12.27 1.46
N VAL A 126 -8.86 11.03 1.10
CA VAL A 126 -8.25 9.80 1.63
C VAL A 126 -8.32 8.73 0.54
N ILE A 127 -7.30 7.88 0.44
CA ILE A 127 -7.23 6.80 -0.53
C ILE A 127 -7.18 5.45 0.20
N LEU A 128 -8.07 4.55 -0.16
CA LEU A 128 -8.01 3.15 0.22
C LEU A 128 -7.18 2.39 -0.82
N VAL A 129 -6.13 1.72 -0.38
CA VAL A 129 -5.23 0.95 -1.26
C VAL A 129 -5.41 -0.53 -0.94
N ASP A 130 -5.70 -1.36 -1.94
CA ASP A 130 -5.68 -2.83 -1.79
C ASP A 130 -4.23 -3.30 -1.61
N GLY A 131 -3.78 -3.30 -0.36
CA GLY A 131 -2.38 -3.51 -0.01
C GLY A 131 -2.12 -3.20 1.46
N GLN A 132 -0.89 -3.43 1.89
CA GLN A 132 -0.49 -3.14 3.27
C GLN A 132 -0.10 -1.67 3.46
N GLY A 133 -0.40 -1.13 4.64
CA GLY A 133 0.16 0.14 5.13
C GLY A 133 1.33 -0.12 6.07
N ARG A 134 1.22 0.39 7.31
CA ARG A 134 2.23 0.18 8.36
C ARG A 134 2.37 -1.27 8.81
N LEU A 135 1.37 -2.12 8.51
CA LEU A 135 1.40 -3.56 8.72
C LEU A 135 2.31 -4.26 7.69
N HIS A 136 3.59 -3.93 7.74
CA HIS A 136 4.64 -4.40 6.85
C HIS A 136 5.92 -4.62 7.67
N PRO A 137 6.80 -5.61 7.34
CA PRO A 137 8.04 -5.87 8.09
C PRO A 137 8.96 -4.66 8.27
N ARG A 138 8.83 -3.66 7.38
CA ARG A 138 9.58 -2.41 7.40
C ARG A 138 8.71 -1.19 7.72
N HIS A 139 7.50 -1.39 8.26
CA HIS A 139 6.51 -0.35 8.55
C HIS A 139 6.10 0.55 7.38
N CYS A 140 6.44 0.16 6.15
CA CYS A 140 6.18 0.93 4.93
C CYS A 140 5.73 -0.01 3.79
N GLY A 141 4.43 -0.34 3.78
CA GLY A 141 3.79 -1.05 2.68
C GLY A 141 3.33 -0.14 1.54
N SER A 142 2.66 -0.72 0.54
CA SER A 142 2.18 -0.02 -0.67
C SER A 142 1.37 1.24 -0.36
N ALA A 143 0.45 1.18 0.61
CA ALA A 143 -0.36 2.34 1.00
C ALA A 143 0.51 3.49 1.54
N CYS A 144 1.53 3.19 2.35
CA CYS A 144 2.46 4.20 2.86
C CYS A 144 3.23 4.88 1.72
N VAL A 145 3.73 4.11 0.74
CA VAL A 145 4.47 4.64 -0.41
C VAL A 145 3.57 5.57 -1.23
N VAL A 146 2.34 5.15 -1.53
CA VAL A 146 1.35 6.00 -2.23
C VAL A 146 1.07 7.29 -1.47
N GLY A 147 0.84 7.21 -0.16
CA GLY A 147 0.50 8.37 0.65
C GLY A 147 1.63 9.39 0.73
N LEU A 148 2.87 8.91 0.91
CA LEU A 148 4.07 9.73 0.94
C LEU A 148 4.35 10.41 -0.41
N GLU A 149 4.13 9.70 -1.53
CA GLU A 149 4.38 10.26 -2.85
C GLU A 149 3.36 11.35 -3.23
N PHE A 150 2.09 11.12 -2.92
CA PHE A 150 1.01 12.04 -3.32
C PHE A 150 0.65 13.09 -2.28
N GLY A 151 1.22 13.01 -1.07
CA GLY A 151 0.86 13.86 0.06
C GLY A 151 -0.62 13.72 0.44
N CYS A 152 -1.17 12.52 0.28
CA CYS A 152 -2.58 12.22 0.50
C CYS A 152 -2.70 11.16 1.61
N PRO A 153 -3.63 11.30 2.56
CA PRO A 153 -3.89 10.25 3.54
C PRO A 153 -4.26 8.92 2.87
N THR A 154 -3.68 7.83 3.35
CA THR A 154 -3.89 6.49 2.80
C THR A 154 -4.21 5.46 3.88
N ILE A 155 -5.10 4.52 3.57
CA ILE A 155 -5.39 3.36 4.40
C ILE A 155 -5.10 2.11 3.55
N GLY A 156 -4.22 1.24 4.05
CA GLY A 156 -3.98 -0.07 3.45
C GLY A 156 -5.05 -1.07 3.88
N VAL A 157 -5.76 -1.66 2.91
CA VAL A 157 -6.82 -2.65 3.11
C VAL A 157 -6.30 -4.02 2.66
N GLY A 158 -5.41 -4.60 3.46
CA GLY A 158 -4.83 -5.91 3.16
C GLY A 158 -5.80 -7.07 3.39
N LYS A 159 -5.87 -8.00 2.43
CA LYS A 159 -6.71 -9.22 2.51
C LYS A 159 -6.17 -10.26 3.49
N ASN A 160 -4.86 -10.25 3.75
CA ASN A 160 -4.17 -11.18 4.63
C ASN A 160 -3.23 -10.43 5.58
N MET A 161 -2.93 -11.00 6.73
CA MET A 161 -1.94 -10.47 7.67
C MET A 161 -0.54 -10.76 7.12
N PHE A 162 0.18 -9.70 6.70
CA PHE A 162 1.51 -9.86 6.08
C PHE A 162 2.63 -10.03 7.12
N CYS A 163 2.50 -9.39 8.28
CA CYS A 163 3.39 -9.55 9.43
C CYS A 163 2.61 -9.23 10.72
N GLY A 164 3.23 -9.48 11.88
CA GLY A 164 2.57 -9.35 13.19
C GLY A 164 1.89 -10.64 13.64
N GLY A 165 1.52 -10.70 14.92
CA GLY A 165 0.73 -11.77 15.50
C GLY A 165 -0.74 -11.36 15.62
N SER A 166 -1.66 -12.33 15.50
CA SER A 166 -3.05 -12.14 15.94
C SER A 166 -3.24 -12.80 17.29
N PHE A 167 -3.67 -12.05 18.28
CA PHE A 167 -4.12 -12.60 19.56
C PHE A 167 -5.64 -12.62 19.59
N VAL A 168 -6.26 -13.66 20.15
CA VAL A 168 -7.71 -13.68 20.32
C VAL A 168 -8.03 -13.09 21.70
N GLN A 169 -8.65 -11.91 21.72
CA GLN A 169 -9.20 -11.33 22.94
C GLN A 169 -10.71 -11.13 22.75
N SER A 170 -11.52 -11.81 23.57
CA SER A 170 -12.98 -11.68 23.55
C SER A 170 -13.62 -11.84 22.16
N GLY A 171 -13.12 -12.80 21.36
CA GLY A 171 -13.61 -13.06 20.00
C GLY A 171 -13.12 -12.09 18.91
N LYS A 172 -12.30 -11.10 19.27
CA LYS A 172 -11.61 -10.19 18.33
C LYS A 172 -10.17 -10.65 18.12
N LYS A 173 -9.63 -10.43 16.92
CA LYS A 173 -8.22 -10.67 16.57
C LYS A 173 -7.50 -9.34 16.32
N PRO A 174 -7.17 -8.56 17.36
CA PRO A 174 -6.30 -7.41 17.20
C PRO A 174 -4.97 -7.81 16.55
N VAL A 175 -4.48 -6.95 15.67
CA VAL A 175 -3.18 -7.08 15.03
C VAL A 175 -2.17 -6.32 15.88
N VAL A 176 -1.03 -6.96 16.16
CA VAL A 176 0.05 -6.39 16.96
C VAL A 176 1.26 -6.12 16.07
N LEU A 177 1.74 -4.88 16.09
CA LEU A 177 2.98 -4.44 15.47
C LEU A 177 3.94 -4.04 16.61
N ASP A 178 5.16 -4.57 16.60
CA ASP A 178 6.21 -4.26 17.60
C ASP A 178 5.83 -4.48 19.06
N GLY A 179 4.98 -5.49 19.33
CA GLY A 179 4.50 -5.78 20.69
C GLY A 179 3.42 -4.82 21.21
N ALA A 180 3.01 -3.82 20.42
CA ALA A 180 1.91 -2.91 20.73
C ALA A 180 0.68 -3.20 19.85
N CYS A 181 -0.49 -3.22 20.48
CA CYS A 181 -1.77 -3.23 19.79
C CYS A 181 -2.27 -1.78 19.69
N ASP A 182 -2.33 -1.21 18.49
CA ASP A 182 -2.86 0.15 18.28
C ASP A 182 -4.34 0.29 18.69
N VAL A 183 -5.06 -0.83 18.86
CA VAL A 183 -6.49 -0.87 19.17
C VAL A 183 -6.76 -1.07 20.67
N CYS A 184 -5.72 -1.36 21.48
CA CYS A 184 -5.85 -1.65 22.89
C CYS A 184 -4.66 -1.06 23.67
N SER A 185 -4.90 0.05 24.35
CA SER A 185 -3.96 0.69 25.29
C SER A 185 -3.59 -0.17 26.52
N ASP A 186 -4.19 -1.36 26.66
CA ASP A 186 -4.11 -2.20 27.85
C ASP A 186 -3.31 -3.50 27.61
N ILE A 187 -2.13 -3.41 27.01
CA ILE A 187 -1.18 -4.54 27.02
C ILE A 187 0.03 -4.15 27.87
N HIS A 188 -0.11 -4.32 29.17
CA HIS A 188 1.05 -4.36 30.08
C HIS A 188 1.70 -5.74 30.01
N GLU A 189 2.99 -5.72 29.67
CA GLU A 189 4.01 -6.76 29.87
C GLU A 189 3.75 -8.17 29.32
N PHE A 190 4.42 -8.49 28.22
CA PHE A 190 4.80 -9.88 27.92
C PHE A 190 6.17 -10.16 28.54
N HIS A 191 6.19 -11.02 29.56
CA HIS A 191 7.40 -11.67 30.03
C HIS A 191 7.86 -12.65 28.94
N LEU A 192 9.03 -12.40 28.35
CA LEU A 192 9.74 -13.35 27.50
C LEU A 192 10.17 -14.54 28.35
N GLY A 193 9.38 -15.60 28.36
CA GLY A 193 9.79 -16.92 28.81
C GLY A 193 10.60 -17.60 27.70
N MET A 194 11.86 -17.89 28.03
CA MET A 194 12.88 -18.63 27.25
C MET A 194 12.37 -19.80 26.42
#